data_AF-A0A837HGB4-F1
#
_entry.id   AF-A0A837HGB4-F1
#
_cell.length_a   1.000
_cell.length_b   1.000
_cell.length_c   1.000
_cell.angle_alpha   90.00
_cell.angle_beta   90.00
_cell.angle_gamma   90.00
#
_symmetry.space_group_name_H-M   'P 1'
#
loop_
_entity.id
_entity.type
_entity.pdbx_description
1 polymer ?
#
loop_
_entity_poly.entity_id
_entity_poly.type
_entity_poly.pdbx_seq_one_letter_code
_entity_poly.pdbx_strand_id
1 'polypeptide(L)' 'MKKLKLHQYNVISRFCEDIAKGLMLAVILGQMAIANLTPLERVLSILTSIVLALLLLFFAIYFSKER' A
#
# COMPACT_ATOMS: atom_id res chain seq x y z
N MET A 1 26.67 -4.98 2.63
CA MET A 1 25.35 -4.58 3.17
C MET A 1 25.19 -5.19 4.55
N LYS A 2 24.97 -4.41 5.61
CA LYS A 2 24.67 -4.97 6.95
C LYS A 2 23.32 -5.66 6.86
N LYS A 3 23.27 -6.97 7.16
CA LYS A 3 22.00 -7.70 7.26
C LYS A 3 21.15 -7.03 8.34
N LEU A 4 19.91 -6.69 8.01
CA LEU A 4 18.95 -6.18 8.98
C LEU A 4 18.66 -7.28 10.00
N LYS A 5 18.45 -6.89 11.26
CA LYS A 5 18.03 -7.84 12.31
C LYS A 5 16.59 -8.25 12.04
N LEU A 6 16.23 -9.49 12.39
CA LEU A 6 14.86 -10.05 12.23
C LEU A 6 13.75 -9.09 12.70
N HIS A 7 13.98 -8.36 13.79
CA HIS A 7 13.05 -7.36 14.31
C HIS A 7 12.77 -6.23 13.31
N GLN A 8 13.79 -5.76 12.59
CA GLN A 8 13.66 -4.66 11.62
C GLN A 8 12.86 -5.09 10.40
N TYR A 9 13.06 -6.31 9.90
CA TYR A 9 12.25 -6.87 8.82
C TYR A 9 10.77 -6.98 9.19
N ASN A 10 10.48 -7.40 10.43
CA ASN A 10 9.10 -7.47 10.92
C ASN A 10 8.45 -6.07 11.05
N VAL A 11 9.21 -5.06 11.49
CA VAL A 11 8.72 -3.67 11.55
C VAL A 11 8.41 -3.15 10.15
N ILE A 12 9.29 -3.37 9.17
CA ILE A 12 9.07 -2.95 7.78
C ILE A 12 7.86 -3.67 7.18
N SER A 13 7.74 -4.98 7.42
CA SER A 13 6.61 -5.77 6.93
C SER A 13 5.27 -5.22 7.43
N ARG A 14 5.15 -4.98 8.74
CA ARG A 14 3.95 -4.38 9.35
C ARG A 14 3.66 -2.99 8.83
N PHE A 15 4.69 -2.16 8.66
CA PHE A 15 4.55 -0.83 8.10
C PHE A 15 3.98 -0.86 6.67
N CYS A 16 4.52 -1.73 5.80
CA CYS A 16 4.01 -1.90 4.46
C CYS A 16 2.55 -2.42 4.45
N GLU A 17 2.20 -3.33 5.36
CA GLU A 17 0.84 -3.83 5.53
C GLU A 17 -0.14 -2.73 5.98
N ASP A 18 0.26 -1.90 6.95
CA ASP A 18 -0.55 -0.79 7.46
C ASP A 18 -0.78 0.28 6.39
N ILE A 19 0.25 0.62 5.59
CA ILE A 19 0.09 1.55 4.47
C ILE A 19 -0.84 0.97 3.41
N ALA A 20 -0.73 -0.32 3.08
CA ALA A 20 -1.61 -0.95 2.10
C ALA A 20 -3.09 -0.89 2.54
N LYS A 21 -3.37 -1.17 3.82
CA LYS A 21 -4.72 -1.00 4.41
C LYS A 21 -5.18 0.45 4.36
N GLY A 22 -4.30 1.39 4.71
CA GLY A 22 -4.58 2.82 4.66
C GLY A 22 -4.92 3.31 3.25
N LEU A 23 -4.19 2.88 2.23
CA LEU A 23 -4.50 3.16 0.82
C LEU A 23 -5.84 2.58 0.41
N MET A 24 -6.15 1.36 0.83
CA MET A 24 -7.43 0.73 0.50
C MET A 24 -8.61 1.51 1.12
N LEU A 25 -8.49 1.93 2.38
CA LEU A 25 -9.45 2.82 3.03
C LEU A 25 -9.55 4.17 2.35
N ALA A 26 -8.42 4.75 1.94
CA ALA A 26 -8.39 6.02 1.21
C ALA A 26 -9.09 5.91 -0.16
N VAL A 27 -8.99 4.78 -0.86
CA VAL A 27 -9.76 4.54 -2.10
C VAL A 27 -11.25 4.47 -1.82
N ILE A 28 -11.67 3.80 -0.75
CA ILE A 28 -13.09 3.63 -0.39
C ILE A 28 -13.70 4.96 0.06
N LEU A 29 -13.05 5.64 1.00
CA LEU A 29 -13.55 6.89 1.60
C LEU A 29 -13.31 8.10 0.69
N GLY A 30 -12.21 8.09 -0.07
CA GLY A 30 -11.81 9.17 -0.97
C GLY A 30 -12.68 9.31 -2.22
N GLN A 31 -13.56 8.34 -2.52
CA GLN A 31 -14.52 8.45 -3.64
C GLN A 31 -15.33 9.75 -3.60
N MET A 32 -15.69 10.23 -2.40
CA MET A 32 -16.41 11.50 -2.24
C MET A 32 -15.52 12.72 -2.57
N ALA A 33 -14.23 12.67 -2.22
CA ALA A 33 -13.29 13.76 -2.49
C ALA A 33 -12.93 13.86 -3.98
N ILE A 34 -12.87 12.72 -4.68
CA ILE A 34 -12.74 12.68 -6.14
C ILE A 34 -14.09 12.86 -6.85
N ALA A 35 -15.17 13.16 -6.11
CA ALA A 35 -16.43 13.84 -6.48
C ALA A 35 -16.48 14.47 -7.89
N ASN A 36 -15.56 15.40 -8.08
CA ASN A 36 -15.61 16.40 -9.13
C ASN A 36 -14.58 16.16 -10.25
N LEU A 37 -13.79 15.09 -10.14
CA LEU A 37 -12.84 14.70 -11.18
C LEU A 37 -13.55 14.06 -12.37
N THR A 38 -12.92 14.13 -13.53
CA THR A 38 -13.43 13.43 -14.71
C THR A 38 -13.43 11.92 -14.47
N PRO A 39 -14.34 11.16 -15.11
CA PRO A 39 -14.41 9.69 -14.93
C PRO A 39 -13.07 8.99 -15.18
N LEU A 40 -12.28 9.51 -16.13
CA LEU A 40 -11.00 8.95 -16.52
C LEU A 40 -9.92 9.16 -15.44
N GLU A 41 -9.85 10.35 -14.85
CA GLU A 41 -8.95 10.67 -13.73
C GLU A 41 -9.30 9.86 -12.48
N ARG A 42 -10.59 9.65 -12.21
CA ARG A 42 -11.05 8.78 -11.10
C ARG A 42 -10.56 7.35 -11.27
N VAL A 43 -10.77 6.77 -12.45
CA VAL A 43 -10.35 5.39 -12.74
C VAL A 43 -8.84 5.25 -12.63
N LEU A 44 -8.07 6.22 -13.15
CA LEU A 44 -6.61 6.26 -13.00
C LEU A 44 -6.16 6.38 -11.55
N SER A 45 -6.81 7.23 -10.75
CA SER A 45 -6.52 7.40 -9.33
C SER A 45 -6.79 6.12 -8.52
N ILE A 46 -7.87 5.42 -8.84
CA ILE A 46 -8.22 4.15 -8.20
C ILE A 46 -7.21 3.07 -8.59
N LEU A 47 -6.90 2.94 -9.88
CA LEU A 47 -5.95 1.95 -10.40
C LEU A 47 -4.55 2.14 -9.79
N THR A 48 -4.04 3.37 -9.79
CA THR A 48 -2.72 3.68 -9.21
C THR A 48 -2.67 3.34 -7.73
N SER A 49 -3.72 3.66 -6.97
CA SER A 49 -3.81 3.33 -5.54
C SER A 49 -3.84 1.81 -5.29
N ILE A 50 -4.59 1.06 -6.10
CA ILE A 50 -4.65 -0.41 -6.01
C ILE A 50 -3.28 -1.02 -6.33
N VAL A 51 -2.63 -0.58 -7.41
CA VAL A 51 -1.29 -1.06 -7.79
C VAL A 51 -0.27 -0.77 -6.68
N LEU A 52 -0.31 0.42 -6.10
CA LEU A 52 0.59 0.79 -5.00
C LEU A 52 0.34 -0.07 -3.74
N ALA A 53 -0.93 -0.33 -3.40
CA ALA A 53 -1.28 -1.20 -2.28
C ALA A 53 -0.81 -2.65 -2.50
N LEU A 54 -0.96 -3.18 -3.71
CA LEU A 54 -0.46 -4.51 -4.07
C LEU A 54 1.07 -4.60 -4.02
N LEU A 55 1.78 -3.56 -4.48
CA LEU A 55 3.23 -3.47 -4.37
C LEU A 55 3.69 -3.47 -2.91
N LEU A 56 3.03 -2.69 -2.05
CA LEU A 56 3.34 -2.65 -0.62
C LEU A 56 3.05 -3.99 0.06
N LEU A 57 1.95 -4.66 -0.29
CA LEU A 57 1.67 -6.02 0.19
C LEU A 57 2.73 -7.02 -0.28
N PHE A 58 3.19 -6.91 -1.53
CA PHE A 58 4.27 -7.74 -2.04
C PHE A 58 5.55 -7.54 -1.21
N PHE A 59 5.93 -6.29 -0.93
CA PHE A 59 7.07 -5.99 -0.04
C PHE A 59 6.83 -6.49 1.38
N ALA A 60 5.63 -6.31 1.94
CA ALA A 60 5.27 -6.81 3.26
C ALA A 60 5.47 -8.33 3.37
N ILE A 61 5.03 -9.08 2.35
CA ILE A 61 5.19 -10.53 2.26
C ILE A 61 6.66 -10.90 2.08
N TYR A 62 7.40 -10.18 1.23
CA TYR A 62 8.83 -10.41 0.99
C TYR A 62 9.63 -10.27 2.30
N PHE A 63 9.47 -9.17 3.02
CA PHE A 63 10.14 -8.94 4.29
C PHE A 63 9.64 -9.87 5.41
N SER A 64 8.39 -10.34 5.34
CA SER A 64 7.86 -11.36 6.27
C SER A 64 8.47 -12.74 6.01
N LYS A 65 8.86 -13.05 4.77
CA LYS A 65 9.52 -14.30 4.39
C LYS A 65 11.01 -14.34 4.71
N GLU A 66 11.68 -13.21 4.90
CA GLU A 66 13.06 -13.14 5.41
C GLU A 66 13.15 -13.47 6.92
N ARG A 67 12.22 -14.29 7.42
CA ARG A 67 12.11 -14.82 8.79
C ARG A 67 13.02 -16.02 9.02
#